data_AF-A0A947XTQ7-F1
#
_entry.id   AF-A0A947XTQ7-F1
#
_cell.length_a   1.000
_cell.length_b   1.000
_cell.length_c   1.000
_cell.angle_alpha   90.00
_cell.angle_beta   90.00
_cell.angle_gamma   90.00
#
_symmetry.space_group_name_H-M   'P 1'
#
loop_
_entity.id
_entity.type
_entity.pdbx_description
1 polymer ?
#
loop_
_entity_poly.entity_id
_entity_poly.type
_entity_poly.pdbx_seq_one_letter_code
_entity_poly.pdbx_strand_id
1 'polypeptide(L)'
;EIRRILDEQYAVAKKILTDNRDKVEAMTAALLEFETIDADQIGDIMAGRPVRQPKPLATTPPPAGGDDKPSAPAPTTQPVQEA
;
A
#
# COMPACT_ATOMS: atom_id res chain seq x y z
N GLU A 1 -5.53 2.22 37.61
CA GLU A 1 -4.98 1.22 36.68
C GLU A 1 -5.14 1.55 35.20
N ILE A 2 -6.35 1.54 34.63
CA ILE A 2 -6.53 1.75 33.17
C ILE A 2 -5.91 3.05 32.65
N ARG A 3 -6.14 4.18 33.35
CA ARG A 3 -5.57 5.49 32.96
C ARG A 3 -4.04 5.46 32.93
N ARG A 4 -3.40 4.85 33.94
CA ARG A 4 -1.93 4.73 34.03
C ARG A 4 -1.37 4.01 32.80
N ILE A 5 -1.99 2.90 32.42
CA ILE A 5 -1.58 2.12 31.24
C ILE A 5 -1.74 2.96 29.96
N LEU A 6 -2.85 3.70 29.83
CA LEU A 6 -3.09 4.55 28.67
C LEU A 6 -2.02 5.65 28.53
N ASP A 7 -1.72 6.32 29.65
CA ASP A 7 -0.73 7.41 29.69
C ASP A 7 0.68 6.88 29.37
N GLU A 8 1.04 5.72 29.91
CA GLU A 8 2.33 5.05 29.62
C GLU A 8 2.46 4.69 28.13
N GLN A 9 1.44 4.04 27.55
CA GLN A 9 1.49 3.64 26.15
C GLN A 9 1.44 4.85 25.20
N TYR A 10 0.71 5.91 25.56
CA TYR A 10 0.73 7.18 24.82
C TYR A 10 2.12 7.82 24.85
N ALA A 11 2.78 7.85 26.01
CA ALA A 11 4.14 8.38 26.14
C ALA A 11 5.14 7.57 25.29
N VAL A 12 5.03 6.24 25.28
CA VAL A 12 5.84 5.36 24.43
C VAL A 12 5.62 5.67 22.95
N ALA A 13 4.36 5.74 22.50
CA ALA A 13 4.04 6.04 21.10
C ALA A 13 4.57 7.43 20.69
N LYS A 14 4.37 8.45 21.52
CA LYS A 14 4.89 9.79 21.29
C LYS A 14 6.41 9.80 21.20
N LYS A 15 7.10 9.08 22.07
CA LYS A 15 8.56 8.96 22.05
C LYS A 15 9.03 8.33 20.74
N ILE A 16 8.42 7.22 20.31
CA ILE A 16 8.76 6.54 19.05
C ILE A 16 8.62 7.49 17.85
N LEU A 17 7.51 8.24 17.78
CA LEU A 17 7.26 9.19 16.69
C LEU A 17 8.23 10.38 16.72
N THR A 18 8.58 10.87 17.91
CA THR A 18 9.47 12.02 18.08
C THR A 18 10.93 11.65 17.78
N ASP A 19 11.37 10.47 18.24
CA ASP A 19 12.72 9.95 17.98
C ASP A 19 12.95 9.65 16.48
N ASN A 20 11.86 9.38 15.73
CA ASN A 20 11.87 9.12 14.29
C ASN A 20 11.20 10.26 13.49
N ARG A 21 11.38 11.50 13.95
CA ARG A 21 10.72 12.67 13.34
C ARG A 21 11.03 12.81 11.86
N ASP A 22 12.26 12.50 11.45
CA ASP A 22 12.71 12.46 10.05
C ASP A 22 11.80 11.60 9.16
N LYS A 23 11.46 10.40 9.62
CA LYS A 23 10.59 9.47 8.90
C LYS A 23 9.14 9.96 8.86
N VAL A 24 8.66 10.54 9.96
CA VAL A 24 7.31 11.12 10.03
C VAL A 24 7.17 12.28 9.05
N GLU A 25 8.15 13.17 8.97
CA GLU A 25 8.15 14.29 8.01
C GLU A 25 8.22 13.79 6.57
N ALA A 26 9.08 12.79 6.29
CA ALA A 26 9.17 12.17 4.97
C ALA A 26 7.83 11.52 4.55
N MET A 27 7.16 10.83 5.47
CA MET A 27 5.85 10.22 5.21
C MET A 27 4.76 11.27 5.00
N THR A 28 4.82 12.38 5.73
CA THR A 28 3.92 13.52 5.57
C THR A 28 4.12 14.19 4.20
N ALA A 29 5.36 14.44 3.80
CA ALA A 29 5.68 14.99 2.49
C ALA A 29 5.22 14.08 1.35
N ALA A 30 5.44 12.77 1.47
CA ALA A 30 4.98 11.80 0.48
C ALA A 30 3.45 11.78 0.35
N LEU A 31 2.71 11.86 1.46
CA LEU A 31 1.25 11.93 1.43
C LEU A 31 0.73 13.25 0.86
N LEU A 32 1.44 14.37 1.07
CA LEU A 32 1.07 15.65 0.46
C LEU A 32 1.25 15.62 -1.06
N GLU A 33 2.25 14.91 -1.56
CA GLU A 33 2.53 14.84 -3.00
C GLU A 33 1.71 13.77 -3.74
N PHE A 34 1.50 12.60 -3.10
CA PHE A 34 0.87 11.45 -3.75
C PHE A 34 -0.52 11.10 -3.24
N GLU A 35 -1.01 11.77 -2.18
CA GLU A 35 -2.28 11.53 -1.47
C GLU A 35 -2.37 10.17 -0.76
N THR A 36 -1.85 9.11 -1.38
CA THR A 36 -1.79 7.75 -0.87
C THR A 36 -0.39 7.18 -1.07
N ILE A 37 0.03 6.32 -0.15
CA ILE A 37 1.30 5.61 -0.24
C ILE A 37 1.09 4.14 0.09
N ASP A 38 1.83 3.26 -0.57
CA ASP A 38 1.80 1.82 -0.31
C ASP A 38 2.90 1.37 0.66
N ALA A 39 2.89 0.08 1.03
CA ALA A 39 3.84 -0.50 1.97
C ALA A 39 5.29 -0.42 1.48
N ASP A 40 5.49 -0.48 0.16
CA ASP A 40 6.79 -0.41 -0.49
C ASP A 40 7.38 1.00 -0.37
N GLN A 41 6.56 2.02 -0.57
CA GLN A 41 6.91 3.43 -0.36
C GLN A 41 7.21 3.72 1.11
N ILE A 42 6.44 3.16 2.05
CA ILE A 42 6.75 3.23 3.49
C ILE A 42 8.09 2.56 3.77
N GLY A 43 8.36 1.40 3.16
CA GLY A 43 9.63 0.68 3.29
C GLY A 43 10.85 1.51 2.85
N ASP A 44 10.71 2.32 1.81
CA ASP A 44 11.76 3.25 1.38
C ASP A 44 12.03 4.34 2.43
N ILE A 45 10.97 4.96 2.97
CA ILE A 45 11.08 5.95 4.04
C ILE A 45 11.77 5.37 5.27
N MET A 46 11.36 4.16 5.68
CA MET A 46 11.93 3.49 6.85
C MET A 46 13.42 3.15 6.66
N ALA A 47 13.84 2.90 5.43
CA ALA A 47 15.23 2.67 5.07
C ALA A 47 16.03 3.96 4.79
N GLY A 48 15.42 5.15 4.93
CA GLY A 48 16.06 6.43 4.64
C GLY A 48 16.34 6.67 3.15
N ARG A 49 15.60 5.98 2.26
CA ARG A 49 15.70 6.14 0.80
C ARG A 49 14.66 7.14 0.29
N PRO A 50 14.91 7.80 -0.86
CA PRO A 50 13.89 8.57 -1.55
C PRO A 50 12.65 7.71 -1.88
N VAL A 51 11.46 8.31 -1.76
CA VAL A 51 10.19 7.63 -2.02
C VAL A 51 10.01 7.41 -3.52
N ARG A 52 9.69 6.18 -3.92
CA ARG A 52 9.35 5.84 -5.31
C ARG A 52 8.00 6.42 -5.73
N GLN A 53 7.79 6.55 -7.05
CA GLN A 53 6.50 6.97 -7.61
C GLN A 53 5.39 5.93 -7.32
N PRO A 54 4.13 6.38 -7.15
CA PRO A 54 3.00 5.48 -6.95
C PRO A 54 2.80 4.52 -8.12
N LYS A 55 2.36 3.29 -7.83
CA LYS A 55 1.99 2.34 -8.87
C LYS A 55 0.70 2.79 -9.56
N PRO A 56 0.59 2.69 -10.90
CA PRO A 56 -0.66 2.96 -11.59
C PRO A 56 -1.76 2.09 -11.01
N LEU A 57 -2.89 2.70 -10.64
CA LEU A 57 -4.10 1.97 -10.32
C LEU A 57 -4.45 1.14 -11.55
N ALA A 58 -4.53 -0.19 -11.39
CA ALA A 58 -4.95 -1.06 -12.46
C ALA A 58 -6.41 -0.71 -12.79
N THR A 59 -6.61 0.14 -13.78
CA THR A 59 -7.92 0.36 -14.37
C THR A 59 -8.27 -0.90 -15.11
N THR A 60 -9.16 -1.71 -14.55
CA THR A 60 -9.85 -2.75 -15.31
C THR A 60 -10.46 -2.04 -16.52
N PRO A 61 -10.08 -2.38 -17.75
CA PRO A 61 -10.70 -1.79 -18.92
C PRO A 61 -12.21 -2.03 -18.82
N PRO A 62 -13.07 -1.05 -19.11
CA PRO A 62 -14.50 -1.32 -19.20
C PRO A 62 -14.69 -2.47 -20.19
N PRO A 63 -15.57 -3.45 -19.91
CA PRO A 63 -15.89 -4.48 -20.88
C PRO A 63 -16.38 -3.75 -22.14
N ALA A 64 -15.67 -3.95 -23.24
CA ALA A 64 -16.07 -3.44 -24.53
C ALA A 64 -17.39 -4.12 -24.91
N GLY A 65 -18.50 -3.45 -24.65
CA GLY A 65 -19.80 -3.79 -25.19
C GLY A 65 -19.79 -3.52 -26.68
N GLY A 66 -19.47 -4.54 -27.45
CA GLY A 66 -19.56 -4.55 -28.91
C GLY A 66 -19.81 -5.99 -29.34
N ASP A 67 -21.06 -6.28 -29.67
CA ASP A 67 -21.52 -7.56 -30.17
C ASP A 67 -20.78 -8.00 -31.45
N ASP A 68 -20.69 -9.33 -31.59
CA ASP A 68 -20.50 -10.12 -32.83
C ASP A 68 -19.13 -10.15 -33.55
N LYS A 69 -18.28 -11.14 -33.19
CA LYS A 69 -17.91 -12.36 -34.00
C LYS A 69 -16.53 -12.97 -33.64
N PRO A 70 -16.28 -14.28 -33.96
CA PRO A 70 -15.46 -15.18 -33.15
C PRO A 70 -14.10 -15.58 -33.76
N SER A 71 -13.10 -15.90 -32.91
CA SER A 71 -12.03 -16.94 -33.05
C SER A 71 -10.89 -16.65 -32.05
N ALA A 72 -10.74 -17.40 -30.93
CA ALA A 72 -10.07 -18.71 -30.74
C ALA A 72 -8.53 -18.69 -30.85
N PRO A 73 -7.73 -19.51 -30.11
CA PRO A 73 -8.08 -20.53 -29.09
C PRO A 73 -7.43 -20.30 -27.70
N ALA A 74 -7.97 -20.99 -26.69
CA ALA A 74 -7.49 -20.98 -25.30
C ALA A 74 -6.23 -21.84 -25.09
N PRO A 75 -5.30 -21.46 -24.20
CA PRO A 75 -4.40 -22.42 -23.57
C PRO A 75 -5.06 -22.98 -22.31
N THR A 76 -5.30 -24.28 -22.33
CA THR A 76 -5.66 -25.09 -21.17
C THR A 76 -4.58 -25.02 -20.10
N THR A 77 -4.96 -24.68 -18.87
CA THR A 77 -4.24 -25.13 -17.67
C THR A 77 -5.27 -25.55 -16.62
N GLN A 78 -5.55 -26.85 -16.57
CA GLN A 78 -6.20 -27.46 -15.41
C GLN A 78 -5.21 -27.54 -14.24
N PRO A 79 -5.70 -27.48 -12.98
CA PRO A 79 -5.37 -28.58 -12.08
C PRO A 79 -6.60 -29.12 -11.32
N VAL A 80 -6.85 -30.41 -11.58
CA VAL A 80 -7.23 -31.54 -10.70
C VAL A 80 -8.09 -31.27 -9.45
N GLN A 81 -9.26 -31.93 -9.42
CA GLN A 81 -10.19 -32.11 -8.30
C GLN A 81 -9.65 -33.07 -7.23
N GLU A 82 -9.88 -32.75 -5.95
CA GLU A 82 -9.74 -33.69 -4.82
C GLU A 82 -11.08 -34.39 -4.52
N ALA A 83 -10.97 -35.63 -4.05
CA ALA A 83 -11.97 -36.70 -4.03
C ALA A 83 -13.03 -36.63 -2.93
#